data_AF-A0A846I5Q0-F1
#
_entry.id   AF-A0A846I5Q0-F1
#
_cell.length_a   1.000
_cell.length_b   1.000
_cell.length_c   1.000
_cell.angle_alpha   90.00
_cell.angle_beta   90.00
_cell.angle_gamma   90.00
#
_symmetry.space_group_name_H-M   'P 1'
#
loop_
_entity.id
_entity.type
_entity.pdbx_description
1 polymer ?
#
loop_
_entity_poly.entity_id
_entity_poly.type
_entity_poly.pdbx_seq_one_letter_code
_entity_poly.pdbx_strand_id
1 'polypeptide(L)' 'MKITPIKIRRINMGLDTNEAVEMLGISKSTFYKLEQGHSTPSAKLISKIAKVYECTIDEIFKDLKIN' A
#
# COMPACT_ATOMS: atom_id res chain seq x y z
N MET A 1 -1.37 -8.03 -15.42
CA MET A 1 -0.98 -7.39 -14.15
C MET A 1 -2.04 -7.73 -13.12
N LYS A 2 -1.70 -8.37 -11.98
CA LYS A 2 -2.69 -8.64 -10.94
C LYS A 2 -3.08 -7.32 -10.27
N ILE A 3 -4.36 -6.97 -10.31
CA ILE A 3 -4.89 -5.81 -9.59
C ILE A 3 -5.20 -6.28 -8.17
N THR A 4 -4.49 -5.74 -7.17
CA THR A 4 -4.76 -6.01 -5.76
C THR A 4 -5.62 -4.90 -5.15
N PRO A 5 -6.34 -5.17 -4.05
CA PRO A 5 -7.15 -4.16 -3.38
C PRO A 5 -6.32 -2.93 -2.96
N ILE A 6 -5.11 -3.15 -2.43
CA ILE A 6 -4.22 -2.06 -2.03
C ILE A 6 -3.82 -1.16 -3.22
N LYS A 7 -3.63 -1.75 -4.40
CA LYS A 7 -3.35 -1.00 -5.63
C LYS A 7 -4.57 -0.20 -6.10
N ILE A 8 -5.76 -0.77 -6.01
CA ILE A 8 -7.02 -0.07 -6.34
C ILE A 8 -7.19 1.16 -5.47
N ARG A 9 -6.95 1.03 -4.15
CA ARG A 9 -7.04 2.16 -3.21
C ARG A 9 -6.17 3.33 -3.64
N ARG A 10 -4.88 3.07 -3.95
CA ARG A 10 -3.99 4.12 -4.44
C ARG A 10 -4.53 4.79 -5.72
N ILE A 11 -4.96 4.00 -6.69
CA ILE A 11 -5.49 4.53 -7.96
C ILE A 11 -6.74 5.38 -7.73
N ASN A 12 -7.63 4.97 -6.83
CA ASN A 12 -8.84 5.74 -6.48
C ASN A 12 -8.53 7.08 -5.81
N MET A 13 -7.35 7.21 -5.19
CA MET A 13 -6.86 8.49 -4.66
C MET A 13 -6.18 9.37 -5.71
N GLY A 14 -6.02 8.88 -6.94
CA GLY A 14 -5.32 9.61 -8.01
C GLY A 14 -3.79 9.62 -7.84
N LEU A 15 -3.23 8.88 -6.88
CA LEU A 15 -1.79 8.83 -6.65
C LEU A 15 -1.11 7.95 -7.69
N ASP A 16 -0.06 8.46 -8.33
CA ASP A 16 0.83 7.65 -9.14
C ASP A 16 1.80 6.81 -8.28
N THR A 17 2.53 5.91 -8.93
CA THR A 17 3.47 5.02 -8.24
C THR A 17 4.64 5.79 -7.59
N ASN A 18 5.18 6.81 -8.25
CA ASN A 18 6.31 7.58 -7.74
C ASN A 18 5.89 8.42 -6.53
N GLU A 19 4.73 9.08 -6.60
CA GLU A 19 4.15 9.86 -5.51
C GLU A 19 3.94 8.96 -4.28
N ALA A 20 3.29 7.80 -4.46
CA ALA A 20 3.07 6.87 -3.36
C ALA A 20 4.39 6.34 -2.76
N VAL A 21 5.38 6.04 -3.60
CA VAL A 21 6.72 5.58 -3.16
C VAL A 21 7.42 6.65 -2.31
N GLU A 22 7.37 7.91 -2.75
CA GLU A 22 7.96 9.05 -2.04
C GLU A 22 7.23 9.30 -0.71
N MET A 23 5.90 9.39 -0.73
CA MET A 23 5.08 9.59 0.47
C MET A 23 5.29 8.46 1.48
N LEU A 24 5.35 7.21 1.03
CA LEU A 24 5.61 6.04 1.88
C LEU A 24 7.07 5.93 2.31
N GLY A 25 8.00 6.60 1.64
CA GLY A 25 9.42 6.59 1.96
C GLY A 25 10.02 5.18 1.89
N ILE A 26 9.64 4.42 0.86
CA ILE A 26 10.13 3.06 0.60
C ILE A 26 10.74 2.98 -0.80
N SER A 27 11.40 1.86 -1.13
CA SER A 27 11.89 1.66 -2.50
C SER A 27 10.76 1.29 -3.46
N LYS A 28 10.91 1.60 -4.76
CA LYS A 28 9.99 1.11 -5.81
C LYS A 28 9.85 -0.41 -5.81
N SER A 29 10.94 -1.14 -5.56
CA SER A 29 10.92 -2.61 -5.47
C SER A 29 10.04 -3.10 -4.33
N THR A 30 10.17 -2.50 -3.14
CA THR A 30 9.30 -2.76 -1.98
C THR A 30 7.84 -2.46 -2.32
N PHE A 31 7.58 -1.30 -2.94
CA PHE A 31 6.25 -0.87 -3.34
C PHE A 31 5.60 -1.85 -4.34
N TYR A 32 6.34 -2.31 -5.35
CA TYR A 32 5.83 -3.30 -6.30
C TYR A 32 5.50 -4.64 -5.65
N LYS A 33 6.32 -5.11 -4.70
CA LYS A 33 6.03 -6.32 -3.94
C LYS A 33 4.77 -6.15 -3.08
N LEU A 34 4.62 -4.99 -2.45
CA LEU A 34 3.44 -4.61 -1.67
C LEU A 34 2.18 -4.65 -2.55
N GLU A 35 2.18 -3.97 -3.70
CA GLU A 35 1.04 -3.94 -4.62
C GLU A 35 0.75 -5.28 -5.31
N GLN A 36 1.68 -6.22 -5.31
CA GLN A 36 1.45 -7.56 -5.85
C GLN A 36 1.02 -8.57 -4.77
N GLY A 37 1.05 -8.17 -3.50
CA GLY A 37 0.79 -9.06 -2.36
C GLY A 37 1.93 -10.07 -2.12
N HIS A 38 3.15 -9.75 -2.53
CA HIS A 38 4.35 -10.59 -2.36
C HIS A 38 5.14 -10.27 -1.08
N SER A 39 4.69 -9.32 -0.28
CA SER A 39 5.35 -8.94 0.97
C SER A 39 4.33 -8.54 2.02
N THR A 40 4.54 -9.01 3.24
CA THR A 40 3.84 -8.50 4.43
C THR A 40 4.63 -7.31 4.99
N PRO A 41 4.11 -6.06 4.92
CA PRO A 41 4.79 -4.89 5.47
C PRO A 41 4.86 -4.92 7.00
N SER A 42 5.80 -4.18 7.57
CA SER A 42 5.87 -4.00 9.04
C SER A 42 4.70 -3.16 9.56
N ALA A 43 4.38 -3.28 10.84
CA ALA A 43 3.35 -2.45 11.49
C ALA A 43 3.59 -0.94 11.27
N LYS A 44 4.84 -0.48 11.30
CA LYS A 44 5.21 0.92 11.00
C LYS A 44 4.81 1.32 9.59
N LEU A 45 5.05 0.46 8.60
CA LEU A 45 4.69 0.74 7.21
C LEU A 45 3.17 0.66 7.02
N ILE A 46 2.46 -0.29 7.66
CA ILE A 46 1.00 -0.36 7.64
C ILE A 46 0.38 0.94 8.17
N SER A 47 0.82 1.43 9.34
CA SER A 47 0.34 2.70 9.90
C SER A 47 0.66 3.89 9.00
N LYS A 48 1.76 3.86 8.26
CA LYS A 48 2.11 4.91 7.29
C LYS A 48 1.23 4.86 6.04
N ILE A 49 0.95 3.66 5.53
CA ILE A 49 0.03 3.45 4.40
C ILE A 49 -1.37 3.92 4.78
N ALA A 50 -1.88 3.56 5.96
CA ALA A 50 -3.18 4.02 6.44
C ALA A 50 -3.29 5.55 6.45
N LYS A 51 -2.24 6.24 6.91
CA LYS A 51 -2.16 7.71 6.90
C LYS A 51 -2.11 8.30 5.48
N VAL A 52 -1.22 7.78 4.63
CA VAL A 52 -1.05 8.27 3.25
C VAL A 52 -2.29 8.00 2.40
N TYR A 53 -2.96 6.87 2.65
CA TYR A 53 -4.17 6.47 1.93
C TYR A 53 -5.48 6.87 2.61
N GLU A 54 -5.41 7.74 3.63
CA GLU A 54 -6.55 8.29 4.35
C GLU A 54 -7.61 7.23 4.75
N CYS A 55 -7.14 6.12 5.30
CA CYS A 55 -7.98 4.98 5.65
C CYS A 55 -7.56 4.38 6.99
N THR A 56 -8.34 3.42 7.47
CA THR A 56 -8.08 2.73 8.72
C THR A 56 -7.00 1.66 8.56
N ILE A 57 -6.36 1.29 9.67
CA ILE A 57 -5.42 0.17 9.69
C ILE A 57 -6.14 -1.13 9.27
N ASP A 58 -7.36 -1.36 9.75
CA ASP A 58 -8.14 -2.57 9.45
C ASP A 58 -8.42 -2.72 7.94
N GLU A 59 -8.69 -1.62 7.25
CA GLU A 59 -8.80 -1.60 5.80
C GLU A 59 -7.49 -2.00 5.10
N ILE A 60 -6.34 -1.55 5.61
CA ILE A 60 -5.03 -1.95 5.07
C ILE A 60 -4.76 -3.44 5.32
N PHE A 61 -5.11 -3.97 6.49
CA PHE A 61 -5.02 -5.40 6.78
C PHE A 61 -5.87 -6.22 5.79
N LYS A 62 -7.12 -5.79 5.56
CA LYS A 62 -8.03 -6.41 4.59
C LYS A 62 -7.46 -6.36 3.16
N ASP A 63 -6.95 -5.21 2.76
CA ASP A 63 -6.44 -4.98 1.40
C ASP A 63 -5.17 -5.79 1.11
N LEU A 64 -4.36 -6.03 2.15
CA LEU A 64 -3.14 -6.84 2.09
C LEU A 64 -3.37 -8.33 2.41
N LYS A 65 -4.59 -8.72 2.79
CA LYS A 65 -4.95 -10.08 3.20
C LYS A 65 -4.09 -10.61 4.36
N ILE A 66 -3.86 -9.76 5.35
CA ILE A 66 -3.17 -10.12 6.58
C ILE A 66 -4.22 -10.67 7.55
N ASN A 67 -4.04 -11.92 8.00
CA ASN A 67 -4.90 -12.59 8.98
C ASN A 67 -4.39 -12.35 10.41
#